data_AF-A0A7J9VA72-F1
#
_entry.id   AF-A0A7J9VA72-F1
#
_cell.length_a   1.000
_cell.length_b   1.000
_cell.length_c   1.000
_cell.angle_alpha   90.00
_cell.angle_beta   90.00
_cell.angle_gamma   90.00
#
_symmetry.space_group_name_H-M   'P 1'
#
loop_
_entity.id
_entity.type
_entity.pdbx_description
1 polymer ?
#
loop_
_entity_poly.entity_id
_entity_poly.type
_entity_poly.pdbx_seq_one_letter_code
_entity_poly.pdbx_strand_id
1 'polypeptide(L)' 'MSESTSALLIDCDRCVAPPSACSDCVVSVLLGAPPKVEWDETERRAIDALADGGMLPRLRLVQGRQSGAAVA' A
#
# COMPACT_ATOMS: atom_id res chain seq x y z
N MET A 1 -24.43 29.58 12.33
CA MET A 1 -23.16 29.01 12.80
C MET A 1 -22.65 28.11 11.69
N SER A 2 -21.75 28.62 10.85
CA SER A 2 -21.20 27.86 9.72
C SER A 2 -19.82 27.37 10.15
N GLU A 3 -19.77 26.15 10.67
CA GLU A 3 -18.52 25.47 10.92
C GLU A 3 -17.96 25.03 9.55
N SER A 4 -16.94 25.73 9.07
CA SER A 4 -16.16 25.28 7.93
C SER A 4 -15.25 24.16 8.41
N THR A 5 -15.74 22.93 8.40
CA THR A 5 -14.86 21.77 8.52
C THR A 5 -14.05 21.68 7.25
N SER A 6 -12.85 22.25 7.27
CA SER A 6 -11.87 22.07 6.20
C SER A 6 -11.47 20.60 6.19
N ALA A 7 -11.83 19.90 5.10
CA ALA A 7 -11.46 18.50 4.93
C ALA A 7 -9.95 18.40 4.70
N LEU A 8 -9.27 17.61 5.52
CA LEU A 8 -7.88 17.25 5.29
C LEU A 8 -7.81 16.26 4.12
N LEU A 9 -7.24 16.67 2.99
CA LEU A 9 -7.06 15.81 1.80
C LEU A 9 -5.62 15.32 1.73
N ILE A 10 -5.43 14.00 1.74
CA ILE A 10 -4.12 13.35 1.59
C ILE A 10 -4.03 12.75 0.19
N ASP A 11 -3.11 13.25 -0.63
CA ASP A 11 -2.86 12.78 -1.99
C ASP A 11 -1.62 11.88 -2.02
N CYS A 12 -1.87 10.57 -1.98
CA CYS A 12 -0.81 9.56 -2.06
C CYS A 12 -0.13 9.50 -3.44
N ASP A 13 -0.79 9.97 -4.51
CA ASP A 13 -0.26 9.93 -5.87
C ASP A 13 0.78 11.04 -6.12
N ARG A 14 0.69 12.16 -5.39
CA ARG A 14 1.67 13.25 -5.42
C ARG A 14 2.66 13.22 -4.25
N CYS A 15 2.55 12.24 -3.36
CA CYS A 15 3.42 12.14 -2.21
C CYS A 15 4.87 11.86 -2.63
N VAL A 16 5.79 12.80 -2.35
CA VAL A 16 7.22 12.67 -2.66
C VAL A 16 8.03 11.98 -1.55
N ALA A 17 7.37 11.59 -0.46
CA ALA A 17 8.02 10.96 0.67
C ALA A 17 8.57 9.57 0.26
N PRO A 18 9.71 9.14 0.84
CA PRO A 18 10.23 7.81 0.57
C PRO A 18 9.26 6.73 1.06
N PRO A 19 9.25 5.52 0.47
CA PRO A 19 8.33 4.45 0.87
C PRO A 19 8.36 4.11 2.37
N SER A 20 9.52 4.29 3.04
CA SER A 20 9.67 4.08 4.49
C SER A 20 8.94 5.12 5.34
N ALA A 21 8.60 6.28 4.79
CA ALA A 21 7.81 7.29 5.50
C ALA A 21 6.32 6.93 5.55
N CYS A 22 5.85 6.06 4.67
CA CYS A 22 4.45 5.62 4.68
C CYS A 22 4.07 4.86 5.94
N SER A 23 5.00 4.10 6.56
CA SER A 23 4.74 3.37 7.81
C SER A 23 4.63 4.28 9.04
N ASP A 24 5.13 5.50 8.94
CA ASP A 24 4.99 6.55 9.96
C ASP A 24 3.99 7.64 9.52
N CYS A 25 3.21 7.37 8.47
CA CYS A 25 2.20 8.29 7.98
C CYS A 25 0.93 8.20 8.86
N VAL A 26 0.27 9.34 9.06
CA VAL A 26 -1.02 9.40 9.76
C VAL A 26 -2.08 8.48 9.13
N VAL A 27 -1.99 8.21 7.82
CA VAL A 27 -2.90 7.28 7.10
C VAL A 27 -2.83 5.86 7.65
N SER A 28 -1.63 5.33 7.92
CA SER A 28 -1.46 3.98 8.47
C SER A 28 -2.03 3.83 9.88
N VAL A 29 -2.04 4.93 10.66
CA VAL A 29 -2.63 4.96 12.01
C VAL A 29 -4.16 5.04 11.92
N LEU A 30 -4.70 5.84 10.99
CA LEU A 30 -6.13 6.08 10.86
C LEU A 30 -6.89 4.92 10.20
N LEU A 31 -6.27 4.22 9.24
CA LEU A 31 -6.92 3.13 8.49
C LEU A 31 -6.48 1.73 8.95
N GLY A 32 -5.46 1.64 9.81
CA GLY A 32 -4.75 0.39 10.08
C GLY A 32 -3.92 -0.05 8.87
N ALA A 33 -2.82 -0.77 9.10
CA ALA A 33 -2.17 -1.48 8.00
C ALA A 33 -3.19 -2.48 7.43
N PRO A 34 -3.44 -2.51 6.10
CA PRO A 34 -4.33 -3.52 5.54
C PRO A 34 -3.80 -4.91 5.95
N PRO A 35 -4.70 -5.86 6.29
CA PRO A 35 -4.27 -7.22 6.60
C PRO A 35 -3.40 -7.74 5.46
N LYS A 36 -2.42 -8.59 5.79
CA LYS A 36 -1.61 -9.26 4.77
C LYS A 36 -2.54 -9.88 3.74
N VAL A 37 -2.47 -9.36 2.51
CA VAL A 37 -3.24 -9.89 1.39
C VAL A 37 -2.40 -11.02 0.79
N GLU A 38 -2.84 -12.24 0.99
CA GLU A 38 -2.29 -13.41 0.31
C GLU A 38 -3.00 -13.54 -1.03
N TRP A 39 -2.23 -13.54 -2.12
CA TRP A 39 -2.76 -13.82 -3.45
C TRP A 39 -2.50 -15.26 -3.84
N ASP A 40 -3.33 -15.86 -4.65
CA ASP A 40 -2.93 -17.08 -5.34
C ASP A 40 -2.09 -16.78 -6.60
N GLU A 41 -1.69 -17.82 -7.33
CA GLU A 41 -0.90 -17.67 -8.56
C GLU A 41 -1.69 -17.07 -9.73
N THR A 42 -3.00 -17.32 -9.77
CA THR A 42 -3.89 -16.78 -10.82
C THR A 42 -4.08 -15.29 -10.62
N GLU A 43 -4.34 -14.88 -9.38
CA GLU A 43 -4.48 -13.49 -8.98
C GLU A 43 -3.18 -12.72 -9.24
N ARG A 44 -2.02 -13.29 -8.91
CA ARG A 44 -0.72 -12.67 -9.24
C ARG A 44 -0.54 -12.42 -10.73
N ARG A 45 -0.83 -13.43 -11.56
CA ARG A 45 -0.75 -13.29 -13.01
C ARG A 45 -1.74 -12.25 -13.57
N ALA A 46 -2.94 -12.16 -12.98
CA ALA A 46 -3.90 -11.13 -13.37
C ALA A 46 -3.40 -9.72 -13.05
N ILE A 47 -2.84 -9.51 -11.86
CA ILE A 47 -2.25 -8.22 -11.47
C ILE A 47 -1.08 -7.84 -12.39
N ASP A 48 -0.22 -8.80 -12.71
CA ASP A 48 0.92 -8.57 -13.62
C ASP A 48 0.46 -8.18 -15.02
N ALA A 49 -0.57 -8.85 -15.58
CA ALA A 49 -1.12 -8.50 -16.88
C ALA A 49 -1.74 -7.09 -16.90
N LEU A 50 -2.42 -6.69 -15.82
CA LEU A 50 -2.96 -5.34 -15.67
C LEU A 50 -1.84 -4.29 -15.58
N ALA A 51 -0.74 -4.60 -14.90
CA ALA A 51 0.42 -3.72 -14.81
C ALA A 51 1.18 -3.61 -16.15
N ASP A 52 1.34 -4.73 -16.88
CA ASP A 52 1.91 -4.75 -18.23
C ASP A 52 1.08 -3.90 -19.20
N GLY A 53 -0.25 -3.93 -19.05
CA GLY A 53 -1.19 -3.09 -19.79
C GLY A 53 -1.25 -1.62 -19.33
N GLY A 54 -0.51 -1.24 -18.28
CA GLY A 54 -0.48 0.12 -17.74
C GLY A 54 -1.74 0.53 -16.96
N MET A 55 -2.62 -0.43 -16.64
CA MET A 55 -3.85 -0.18 -15.88
C MET A 55 -3.61 -0.13 -14.37
N LEU A 56 -2.51 -0.73 -13.92
CA LEU A 56 -2.05 -0.67 -12.54
C LEU A 56 -0.60 -0.19 -12.49
N PRO A 57 -0.20 0.54 -11.43
CA PRO A 57 1.21 0.69 -11.13
C PRO A 57 1.80 -0.70 -10.84
N ARG A 58 3.00 -0.97 -11.36
CA ARG A 58 3.76 -2.19 -11.02
C ARG A 58 3.80 -2.36 -9.51
N LEU A 59 3.52 -3.58 -9.05
CA LEU A 59 3.62 -3.91 -7.64
C LEU A 59 5.04 -3.61 -7.15
N ARG A 60 5.18 -2.55 -6.36
CA ARG A 60 6.40 -2.18 -5.63
C ARG A 60 6.50 -2.95 -4.30
N LEU A 61 5.82 -4.08 -4.21
CA LEU A 61 5.90 -4.95 -3.05
C LEU A 61 7.30 -5.52 -3.02
N VAL A 62 8.16 -4.88 -2.22
CA VAL A 62 9.41 -5.47 -1.80
C VAL A 62 9.02 -6.77 -1.13
N GLN A 63 9.36 -7.91 -1.71
CA GLN A 63 9.29 -9.16 -0.98
C GLN A 63 10.21 -8.98 0.22
N GLY A 64 9.62 -8.66 1.37
CA GLY A 64 10.34 -8.65 2.62
C GLY A 64 10.90 -10.05 2.74
N ARG A 65 12.23 -10.19 2.61
CA ARG A 65 12.92 -11.41 3.02
C ARG A 65 12.39 -11.71 4.41
N GLN A 66 11.54 -12.72 4.53
CA GLN A 66 11.05 -13.23 5.80
C GLN A 66 12.28 -13.72 6.58
N SER A 67 12.84 -12.79 7.35
CA SER A 67 13.98 -13.03 8.20
C SER A 67 13.39 -13.50 9.52
N GLY A 68 13.24 -14.82 9.64
CA GLY A 68 13.26 -15.56 10.90
C GLY A 68 11.95 -15.69 11.66
N ALA A 69 11.28 -16.83 11.48
CA ALA A 69 10.93 -17.71 12.60
C ALA A 69 10.81 -19.13 12.04
N ALA A 70 11.81 -19.96 12.30
CA ALA A 70 11.61 -21.41 12.25
C ALA A 70 10.55 -21.74 13.30
N VAL A 71 9.43 -22.32 12.86
CA VAL A 71 8.48 -22.97 13.77
C VAL A 71 9.14 -24.27 14.17
N ALA A 72 9.53 -24.36 15.45
CA ALA A 72 9.96 -25.60 16.10
C ALA A 72 8.76 -26.53 16.33
#